data_AF-Q4UFS1-F1
#
_entry.id   AF-Q4UFS1-F1
#
_cell.length_a   1.000
_cell.length_b   1.000
_cell.length_c   1.000
_cell.angle_alpha   90.00
_cell.angle_beta   90.00
_cell.angle_gamma   90.00
#
_symmetry.space_group_name_H-M   'P 1'
#
loop_
_entity.id
_entity.type
_entity.pdbx_description
1 polymer ?
#
loop_
_entity_poly.entity_id
_entity_poly.type
_entity_poly.pdbx_seq_one_letter_code
_entity_poly.pdbx_strand_id
1 'polypeptide(L)'
;MNYVLKLLFLTSLYRCIYNNASEDINSLITTGVGDSTSECTEISLEASCKSSNDFYVVEKKKFGGNDFRTYTPTHSNIITAVNYKKHSVWKAQEGEHSKFVRIRDKGGKERIIVIKIISDGSDKEKTFKKVHGFYHESGTIAVNIKDKGNDDFTFTSNVANKNGENTYTPKDNKKIALVFSKSFLSTAQLFWKATGNWYCTKVKTTIESDNLVKITLDTTDGSNTSEVVLIDQGDGIWIPDKTVYLDIEKKGNAKNCKYSAEITNKNGSYTYEPIKDFDIIKVSEGDKVVWESTGDLFCTKVTGKVESDKTTRLRLDFKDSDGKKLNRVFCIYEGNWIEGTPDNNNL
;
A
#
# COMPACT_ATOMS: atom_id res chain seq x y z
N MET A 1 23.16 -20.08 -6.65
CA MET A 1 22.05 -19.48 -7.41
C MET A 1 20.92 -19.15 -6.44
N ASN A 2 20.61 -17.91 -6.04
CA ASN A 2 21.31 -16.64 -6.09
C ASN A 2 20.70 -15.78 -4.95
N TYR A 3 21.49 -15.37 -3.95
CA TYR A 3 21.01 -14.47 -2.87
C TYR A 3 20.57 -13.10 -3.43
N VAL A 4 21.18 -12.67 -4.53
CA VAL A 4 20.82 -11.46 -5.29
C VAL A 4 19.41 -11.56 -5.89
N LEU A 5 19.01 -12.76 -6.35
CA LEU A 5 17.66 -12.97 -6.90
C LEU A 5 16.61 -12.93 -5.78
N LYS A 6 16.92 -13.44 -4.59
CA LYS A 6 16.04 -13.30 -3.40
C LYS A 6 15.88 -11.85 -2.93
N LEU A 7 16.93 -11.03 -3.05
CA LEU A 7 16.90 -9.62 -2.65
C LEU A 7 16.07 -8.77 -3.62
N LEU A 8 16.28 -8.95 -4.94
CA LEU A 8 15.43 -8.36 -5.98
C LEU A 8 13.97 -8.85 -5.92
N PHE A 9 13.76 -10.07 -5.42
CA PHE A 9 12.43 -10.62 -5.15
C PHE A 9 11.72 -9.92 -4.00
N LEU A 10 12.44 -9.69 -2.90
CA LEU A 10 11.89 -8.94 -1.76
C LEU A 10 11.55 -7.51 -2.17
N THR A 11 12.34 -6.85 -3.02
CA THR A 11 12.10 -5.47 -3.45
C THR A 11 10.89 -5.32 -4.38
N SER A 12 10.65 -6.26 -5.31
CA SER A 12 9.43 -6.29 -6.14
C SER A 12 8.16 -6.58 -5.33
N LEU A 13 8.28 -7.46 -4.33
CA LEU A 13 7.21 -7.76 -3.38
C LEU A 13 6.93 -6.56 -2.46
N TYR A 14 7.97 -5.91 -1.94
CA TYR A 14 7.89 -4.66 -1.19
C TYR A 14 7.20 -3.58 -2.04
N ARG A 15 7.57 -3.41 -3.31
CA ARG A 15 6.91 -2.47 -4.26
C ARG A 15 5.40 -2.70 -4.38
N CYS A 16 4.94 -3.95 -4.26
CA CYS A 16 3.53 -4.34 -4.31
C CYS A 16 2.81 -4.18 -2.95
N ILE A 17 3.45 -4.57 -1.84
CA ILE A 17 2.86 -4.55 -0.49
C ILE A 17 2.82 -3.13 0.08
N TYR A 18 3.82 -2.29 -0.20
CA TYR A 18 3.97 -0.98 0.45
C TYR A 18 2.98 0.09 0.03
N ASN A 19 2.34 -0.05 -1.13
CA ASN A 19 1.36 0.93 -1.57
C ASN A 19 0.04 0.87 -0.77
N ASN A 20 -0.11 0.04 0.28
CA ASN A 20 -1.43 -0.26 0.87
C ASN A 20 -1.49 -0.51 2.40
N ALA A 21 -0.67 0.13 3.23
CA ALA A 21 -0.94 0.20 4.69
C ALA A 21 -1.47 1.58 5.16
N SER A 22 -1.70 2.50 4.22
CA SER A 22 -2.35 3.80 4.45
C SER A 22 -3.42 3.97 3.37
N GLU A 23 -4.70 4.00 3.72
CA GLU A 23 -5.80 4.28 2.76
C GLU A 23 -5.84 5.77 2.33
N ASP A 24 -4.76 6.53 2.53
CA ASP A 24 -4.66 7.93 2.16
C ASP A 24 -3.65 8.10 1.02
N ILE A 25 -4.18 8.19 -0.22
CA ILE A 25 -3.43 8.60 -1.40
C ILE A 25 -3.81 10.05 -1.70
N ASN A 26 -2.98 10.98 -1.24
CA ASN A 26 -2.78 12.28 -1.90
C ASN A 26 -1.30 12.33 -2.29
N SER A 27 -1.03 12.26 -3.60
CA SER A 27 0.18 12.83 -4.20
C SER A 27 -0.03 12.87 -5.71
N LEU A 28 -0.23 14.09 -6.18
CA LEU A 28 -0.32 14.51 -7.58
C LEU A 28 0.95 15.31 -7.87
N ILE A 29 1.43 15.19 -9.11
CA ILE A 29 2.52 15.95 -9.78
C ILE A 29 3.92 15.30 -9.68
N THR A 30 4.33 14.67 -10.78
CA THR A 30 5.74 14.54 -11.17
C THR A 30 5.94 15.35 -12.46
N THR A 31 6.71 16.44 -12.39
CA THR A 31 7.29 17.13 -13.57
C THR A 31 8.62 16.45 -13.94
N GLY A 32 8.80 16.19 -15.23
CA GLY A 32 9.79 15.25 -15.77
C GLY A 32 11.11 15.82 -16.28
N VAL A 33 11.91 14.91 -16.85
CA VAL A 33 12.93 14.96 -17.94
C VAL A 33 13.21 13.47 -18.24
N GLY A 34 13.20 12.87 -19.42
CA GLY A 34 13.11 13.27 -20.83
C GLY A 34 14.03 12.31 -21.60
N ASP A 35 13.49 11.32 -22.32
CA ASP A 35 14.07 10.81 -23.58
C ASP A 35 13.07 9.95 -24.35
N SER A 36 12.85 10.32 -25.62
CA SER A 36 11.70 9.95 -26.43
C SER A 36 11.68 8.48 -26.90
N THR A 37 10.74 7.72 -26.34
CA THR A 37 9.98 6.66 -27.05
C THR A 37 8.51 6.97 -26.80
N SER A 38 7.64 6.98 -27.82
CA SER A 38 6.28 7.59 -27.76
C SER A 38 5.65 7.52 -26.37
N GLU A 39 5.78 8.61 -25.59
CA GLU A 39 5.58 8.55 -24.15
C GLU A 39 4.08 8.45 -23.87
N CYS A 40 3.59 7.24 -23.68
CA CYS A 40 2.27 7.03 -23.12
C CYS A 40 2.27 7.62 -21.71
N THR A 41 1.36 8.56 -21.44
CA THR A 41 1.19 9.12 -20.12
C THR A 41 0.45 8.10 -19.24
N GLU A 42 1.08 7.71 -18.13
CA GLU A 42 0.45 6.86 -17.12
C GLU A 42 -0.53 7.66 -16.27
N ILE A 43 -1.75 7.13 -16.11
CA ILE A 43 -2.79 7.78 -15.32
C ILE A 43 -3.38 6.87 -14.24
N SER A 44 -3.75 7.51 -13.14
CA SER A 44 -4.57 6.93 -12.08
C SER A 44 -6.03 7.33 -12.30
N LEU A 45 -6.89 6.37 -12.62
CA LEU A 45 -8.31 6.60 -12.86
C LEU A 45 -9.08 6.70 -11.53
N GLU A 46 -9.71 7.85 -11.28
CA GLU A 46 -10.76 7.97 -10.27
C GLU A 46 -12.12 7.57 -10.86
N ALA A 47 -12.48 6.31 -10.66
CA ALA A 47 -13.62 5.66 -11.29
C ALA A 47 -14.98 6.12 -10.70
N SER A 48 -14.99 6.90 -9.62
CA SER A 48 -16.22 7.59 -9.18
C SER A 48 -16.54 8.83 -10.01
N CYS A 49 -15.56 9.43 -10.70
CA CYS A 49 -15.77 10.53 -11.64
C CYS A 49 -16.62 10.06 -12.82
N LYS A 50 -17.64 10.83 -13.20
CA LYS A 50 -18.60 10.44 -14.27
C LYS A 50 -18.36 11.15 -15.59
N SER A 51 -17.39 12.05 -15.64
CA SER A 51 -17.15 12.95 -16.77
C SER A 51 -15.89 12.53 -17.50
N SER A 52 -15.90 12.68 -18.82
CA SER A 52 -14.68 12.61 -19.64
C SER A 52 -13.71 13.74 -19.30
N ASN A 53 -12.45 13.54 -19.64
CA ASN A 53 -11.41 14.57 -19.61
C ASN A 53 -10.39 14.29 -20.73
N ASP A 54 -9.27 15.01 -20.73
CA ASP A 54 -8.25 14.87 -21.76
C ASP A 54 -7.57 13.47 -21.78
N PHE A 55 -7.63 12.75 -20.66
CA PHE A 55 -6.97 11.46 -20.48
C PHE A 55 -7.84 10.26 -20.85
N TYR A 56 -9.17 10.38 -20.72
CA TYR A 56 -10.10 9.29 -21.01
C TYR A 56 -11.50 9.77 -21.40
N VAL A 57 -12.18 8.96 -22.20
CA VAL A 57 -13.57 9.13 -22.58
C VAL A 57 -14.46 8.23 -21.72
N VAL A 58 -15.56 8.81 -21.19
CA VAL A 58 -16.58 8.08 -20.42
C VAL A 58 -17.83 7.87 -21.27
N GLU A 59 -18.21 6.62 -21.47
CA GLU A 59 -19.40 6.24 -22.24
C GLU A 59 -20.33 5.35 -21.42
N LYS A 60 -21.64 5.54 -21.59
CA LYS A 60 -22.63 4.60 -21.04
C LYS A 60 -22.93 3.52 -22.07
N LYS A 61 -22.76 2.25 -21.67
CA LYS A 61 -22.99 1.08 -22.52
C LYS A 61 -23.77 0.03 -21.74
N LYS A 62 -24.58 -0.75 -22.45
CA LYS A 62 -25.28 -1.91 -21.88
C LYS A 62 -24.52 -3.19 -22.16
N PHE A 63 -24.26 -3.99 -21.13
CA PHE A 63 -23.67 -5.32 -21.24
C PHE A 63 -24.52 -6.31 -20.43
N GLY A 64 -24.99 -7.39 -21.07
CA GLY A 64 -25.83 -8.39 -20.40
C GLY A 64 -27.05 -7.77 -19.70
N GLY A 65 -27.71 -6.79 -20.33
CA GLY A 65 -28.87 -6.09 -19.78
C GLY A 65 -28.59 -5.11 -18.63
N ASN A 66 -27.33 -4.93 -18.23
CA ASN A 66 -26.94 -3.98 -17.18
C ASN A 66 -26.26 -2.75 -17.77
N ASP A 67 -26.51 -1.58 -17.19
CA ASP A 67 -25.84 -0.34 -17.55
C ASP A 67 -24.44 -0.28 -16.94
N PHE A 68 -23.46 0.09 -17.75
CA PHE A 68 -22.08 0.31 -17.35
C PHE A 68 -21.61 1.68 -17.83
N ARG A 69 -20.81 2.34 -16.98
CA ARG A 69 -19.90 3.39 -17.42
C ARG A 69 -18.59 2.75 -17.84
N THR A 70 -18.15 3.04 -19.06
CA THR A 70 -16.88 2.58 -19.63
C THR A 70 -15.93 3.75 -19.75
N TYR A 71 -14.73 3.59 -19.21
CA TYR A 71 -13.63 4.52 -19.28
C TYR A 71 -12.62 3.96 -20.26
N THR A 72 -12.36 4.69 -21.34
CA THR A 72 -11.40 4.31 -22.37
C THR A 72 -10.31 5.38 -22.43
N PRO A 73 -9.02 5.04 -22.23
CA PRO A 73 -7.94 6.00 -22.40
C PRO A 73 -7.95 6.63 -23.80
N THR A 74 -7.57 7.90 -23.91
CA THR A 74 -7.31 8.55 -25.21
C THR A 74 -5.94 8.09 -25.74
N HIS A 75 -5.68 8.30 -27.05
CA HIS A 75 -4.61 7.63 -27.83
C HIS A 75 -3.17 7.71 -27.31
N SER A 76 -2.88 8.57 -26.33
CA SER A 76 -1.54 8.73 -25.72
C SER A 76 -1.53 8.47 -24.21
N ASN A 77 -2.59 7.86 -23.67
CA ASN A 77 -2.75 7.63 -22.24
C ASN A 77 -2.95 6.15 -21.94
N ILE A 78 -2.43 5.70 -20.80
CA ILE A 78 -2.64 4.35 -20.29
C ILE A 78 -3.07 4.40 -18.83
N ILE A 79 -4.11 3.65 -18.49
CA ILE A 79 -4.57 3.54 -17.10
C ILE A 79 -3.72 2.47 -16.40
N THR A 80 -2.90 2.88 -15.45
CA THR A 80 -2.04 1.99 -14.64
C THR A 80 -2.52 1.85 -13.20
N ALA A 81 -3.49 2.65 -12.77
CA ALA A 81 -4.18 2.47 -11.50
C ALA A 81 -5.67 2.79 -11.62
N VAL A 82 -6.49 2.11 -10.83
CA VAL A 82 -7.92 2.36 -10.73
C VAL A 82 -8.28 2.51 -9.27
N ASN A 83 -8.79 3.68 -8.92
CA ASN A 83 -9.37 4.01 -7.63
C ASN A 83 -10.87 4.17 -7.77
N TYR A 84 -11.60 3.91 -6.69
CA TYR A 84 -13.02 4.20 -6.63
C TYR A 84 -13.34 4.84 -5.28
N LYS A 85 -13.51 6.17 -5.31
CA LYS A 85 -13.45 7.01 -4.11
C LYS A 85 -12.10 6.76 -3.41
N LYS A 86 -12.10 6.72 -2.08
CA LYS A 86 -10.90 6.45 -1.27
C LYS A 86 -10.30 5.03 -1.36
N HIS A 87 -10.81 4.16 -2.22
CA HIS A 87 -10.35 2.77 -2.26
C HIS A 87 -9.59 2.46 -3.54
N SER A 88 -8.36 1.99 -3.40
CA SER A 88 -7.61 1.36 -4.48
C SER A 88 -8.31 0.07 -4.93
N VAL A 89 -8.58 -0.07 -6.22
CA VAL A 89 -9.23 -1.24 -6.82
C VAL A 89 -8.18 -2.14 -7.46
N TRP A 90 -7.34 -1.56 -8.32
CA TRP A 90 -6.30 -2.27 -9.08
C TRP A 90 -5.12 -1.34 -9.37
N LYS A 91 -3.94 -1.94 -9.49
CA LYS A 91 -2.69 -1.32 -9.93
C LYS A 91 -1.99 -2.27 -10.88
N ALA A 92 -1.48 -1.74 -11.99
CA ALA A 92 -0.74 -2.46 -13.02
C ALA A 92 0.58 -2.99 -12.48
N GLN A 93 1.00 -4.15 -13.01
CA GLN A 93 2.38 -4.59 -12.94
C GLN A 93 3.21 -4.00 -14.09
N GLU A 94 4.53 -4.22 -14.06
CA GLU A 94 5.42 -3.82 -15.15
C GLU A 94 4.94 -4.41 -16.48
N GLY A 95 4.80 -3.56 -17.49
CA GLY A 95 4.27 -3.93 -18.81
C GLY A 95 2.75 -4.11 -18.89
N GLU A 96 2.02 -4.05 -17.76
CA GLU A 96 0.56 -4.10 -17.76
C GLU A 96 -0.05 -2.69 -17.89
N HIS A 97 -1.17 -2.58 -18.60
CA HIS A 97 -2.04 -1.40 -18.52
C HIS A 97 -3.48 -1.76 -18.85
N SER A 98 -4.42 -0.90 -18.48
CA SER A 98 -5.82 -1.12 -18.82
C SER A 98 -6.18 -0.57 -20.19
N LYS A 99 -6.84 -1.41 -20.99
CA LYS A 99 -7.49 -1.05 -22.26
C LYS A 99 -8.79 -0.29 -22.03
N PHE A 100 -9.56 -0.71 -21.03
CA PHE A 100 -10.72 0.00 -20.53
C PHE A 100 -11.09 -0.46 -19.13
N VAL A 101 -11.79 0.41 -18.41
CA VAL A 101 -12.40 0.12 -17.11
C VAL A 101 -13.91 0.25 -17.26
N ARG A 102 -14.68 -0.71 -16.73
CA ARG A 102 -16.14 -0.66 -16.71
C ARG A 102 -16.64 -0.71 -15.28
N ILE A 103 -17.64 0.11 -14.97
CA ILE A 103 -18.29 0.11 -13.66
C ILE A 103 -19.78 -0.06 -13.87
N ARG A 104 -20.38 -1.05 -13.19
CA ARG A 104 -21.83 -1.23 -13.22
C ARG A 104 -22.52 -0.08 -12.52
N ASP A 105 -23.37 0.62 -13.25
CA ASP A 105 -24.24 1.66 -12.71
C ASP A 105 -25.51 1.02 -12.15
N LYS A 106 -25.55 0.77 -10.84
CA LYS A 106 -26.81 0.40 -10.20
C LYS A 106 -26.93 1.00 -8.81
N GLY A 107 -28.05 1.67 -8.56
CA GLY A 107 -28.46 2.11 -7.23
C GLY A 107 -28.73 0.90 -6.34
N GLY A 108 -28.10 0.85 -5.18
CA GLY A 108 -28.41 -0.12 -4.12
C GLY A 108 -27.84 -1.54 -4.24
N LYS A 109 -27.12 -1.91 -5.31
CA LYS A 109 -26.40 -3.20 -5.40
C LYS A 109 -24.89 -3.00 -5.39
N GLU A 110 -24.15 -4.05 -5.03
CA GLU A 110 -22.69 -4.07 -5.09
C GLU A 110 -22.19 -3.59 -6.46
N ARG A 111 -21.26 -2.63 -6.42
CA ARG A 111 -20.62 -2.09 -7.61
C ARG A 111 -19.58 -3.09 -8.09
N ILE A 112 -19.77 -3.55 -9.31
CA ILE A 112 -18.82 -4.42 -10.00
C ILE A 112 -17.94 -3.52 -10.86
N ILE A 113 -16.63 -3.70 -10.74
CA ILE A 113 -15.64 -3.03 -11.58
C ILE A 113 -14.96 -4.10 -12.43
N VAL A 114 -14.95 -3.91 -13.75
CA VAL A 114 -14.32 -4.82 -14.70
C VAL A 114 -13.18 -4.07 -15.36
N ILE A 115 -12.00 -4.66 -15.40
CA ILE A 115 -10.80 -4.06 -15.98
C ILE A 115 -10.30 -5.01 -17.05
N LYS A 116 -10.26 -4.53 -18.30
CA LYS A 116 -9.57 -5.22 -19.39
C LYS A 116 -8.12 -4.77 -19.37
N ILE A 117 -7.22 -5.70 -19.14
CA ILE A 117 -5.78 -5.50 -18.96
C ILE A 117 -5.08 -6.04 -20.20
N ILE A 118 -4.16 -5.25 -20.74
CA ILE A 118 -3.20 -5.68 -21.75
C ILE A 118 -1.92 -6.04 -21.01
N SER A 119 -1.42 -7.24 -21.25
CA SER A 119 -0.17 -7.77 -20.71
C SER A 119 0.46 -8.68 -21.75
N ASP A 120 1.71 -8.42 -22.14
CA ASP A 120 2.45 -9.19 -23.15
C ASP A 120 1.69 -9.41 -24.47
N GLY A 121 0.98 -8.38 -24.94
CA GLY A 121 0.17 -8.43 -26.16
C GLY A 121 -1.12 -9.25 -26.04
N SER A 122 -1.44 -9.75 -24.84
CA SER A 122 -2.66 -10.52 -24.55
C SER A 122 -3.67 -9.74 -23.72
N ASP A 123 -4.95 -10.03 -23.95
CA ASP A 123 -6.09 -9.29 -23.43
C ASP A 123 -6.73 -10.07 -22.26
N LYS A 124 -6.37 -9.77 -21.01
CA LYS A 124 -6.95 -10.39 -19.80
C LYS A 124 -8.08 -9.54 -19.23
N GLU A 125 -9.11 -10.17 -18.66
CA GLU A 125 -10.17 -9.44 -17.96
C GLU A 125 -10.16 -9.81 -16.47
N LYS A 126 -10.18 -8.80 -15.60
CA LYS A 126 -10.36 -8.96 -14.16
C LYS A 126 -11.64 -8.28 -13.71
N THR A 127 -12.40 -8.96 -12.88
CA THR A 127 -13.62 -8.42 -12.26
C THR A 127 -13.37 -8.21 -10.77
N PHE A 128 -13.84 -7.11 -10.19
CA PHE A 128 -13.67 -6.78 -8.78
C PHE A 128 -15.04 -6.56 -8.12
N LYS A 129 -15.20 -7.14 -6.93
CA LYS A 129 -16.38 -7.00 -6.08
C LYS A 129 -15.98 -6.39 -4.73
N LYS A 130 -16.95 -5.78 -4.05
CA LYS A 130 -16.73 -5.08 -2.78
C LYS A 130 -17.16 -5.96 -1.61
N VAL A 131 -16.24 -6.27 -0.70
CA VAL A 131 -16.50 -7.00 0.55
C VAL A 131 -16.09 -6.12 1.72
N HIS A 132 -17.03 -5.85 2.62
CA HIS A 132 -16.82 -5.10 3.87
C HIS A 132 -16.11 -3.74 3.76
N GLY A 133 -16.16 -3.08 2.59
CA GLY A 133 -15.45 -1.81 2.39
C GLY A 133 -14.36 -1.88 1.34
N PHE A 134 -13.86 -3.07 1.01
CA PHE A 134 -12.68 -3.24 0.18
C PHE A 134 -13.00 -3.98 -1.12
N TYR A 135 -12.38 -3.57 -2.21
CA TYR A 135 -12.49 -4.27 -3.49
C TYR A 135 -11.48 -5.40 -3.57
N HIS A 136 -11.90 -6.58 -4.04
CA HIS A 136 -11.01 -7.69 -4.35
C HIS A 136 -11.46 -8.42 -5.63
N GLU A 137 -10.56 -9.18 -6.24
CA GLU A 137 -10.80 -9.87 -7.51
C GLU A 137 -11.87 -10.97 -7.35
N SER A 138 -12.83 -11.03 -8.27
CA SER A 138 -13.86 -12.07 -8.30
C SER A 138 -13.23 -13.43 -8.61
N GLY A 139 -13.72 -14.48 -7.96
CA GLY A 139 -13.11 -15.82 -8.02
C GLY A 139 -12.01 -16.05 -6.97
N THR A 140 -11.62 -15.01 -6.24
CA THR A 140 -10.75 -15.10 -5.06
C THR A 140 -11.55 -15.03 -3.77
N ILE A 141 -10.90 -15.35 -2.64
CA ILE A 141 -11.51 -15.35 -1.31
C ILE A 141 -11.09 -14.14 -0.50
N ALA A 142 -11.99 -13.72 0.39
CA ALA A 142 -11.75 -12.68 1.38
C ALA A 142 -11.81 -13.31 2.77
N VAL A 143 -10.68 -13.28 3.49
CA VAL A 143 -10.54 -13.92 4.80
C VAL A 143 -10.76 -12.88 5.89
N ASN A 144 -11.81 -13.08 6.69
CA ASN A 144 -11.96 -12.43 7.98
C ASN A 144 -11.22 -13.25 9.03
N ILE A 145 -10.17 -12.70 9.65
CA ILE A 145 -9.36 -13.42 10.65
C ILE A 145 -10.07 -13.63 12.01
N LYS A 146 -11.39 -13.41 12.05
CA LYS A 146 -12.26 -13.71 13.20
C LYS A 146 -13.17 -14.92 12.95
N ASP A 147 -13.23 -15.40 11.71
CA ASP A 147 -14.09 -16.50 11.32
C ASP A 147 -13.41 -17.85 11.60
N LYS A 148 -14.16 -18.83 12.10
CA LYS A 148 -13.66 -20.18 12.43
C LYS A 148 -13.77 -21.17 11.26
N GLY A 149 -13.70 -20.68 10.03
CA GLY A 149 -13.88 -21.46 8.80
C GLY A 149 -15.22 -21.22 8.11
N ASN A 150 -15.26 -21.49 6.80
CA ASN A 150 -16.47 -21.43 5.96
C ASN A 150 -16.28 -22.31 4.70
N ASP A 151 -17.12 -22.12 3.67
CA ASP A 151 -17.03 -22.88 2.41
C ASP A 151 -15.79 -22.54 1.57
N ASP A 152 -15.16 -21.40 1.81
CA ASP A 152 -14.01 -20.90 1.05
C ASP A 152 -12.65 -21.29 1.67
N PHE A 153 -12.58 -21.52 2.97
CA PHE A 153 -11.32 -21.88 3.66
C PHE A 153 -11.53 -22.80 4.87
N THR A 154 -10.47 -23.54 5.21
CA THR A 154 -10.35 -24.28 6.48
C THR A 154 -9.64 -23.42 7.52
N PHE A 155 -10.04 -23.61 8.78
CA PHE A 155 -9.45 -22.95 9.93
C PHE A 155 -8.89 -24.00 10.88
N THR A 156 -7.66 -23.82 11.33
CA THR A 156 -7.06 -24.59 12.41
C THR A 156 -6.49 -23.64 13.47
N SER A 157 -6.60 -24.03 14.73
CA SER A 157 -6.09 -23.24 15.87
C SER A 157 -5.32 -24.16 16.80
N ASN A 158 -4.12 -23.72 17.20
CA ASN A 158 -3.38 -24.30 18.31
C ASN A 158 -3.27 -23.32 19.49
N VAL A 159 -4.09 -22.26 19.51
CA VAL A 159 -4.13 -21.28 20.61
C VAL A 159 -4.53 -21.98 21.91
N ALA A 160 -3.59 -22.02 22.85
CA ALA A 160 -3.75 -22.58 24.19
C ALA A 160 -3.24 -21.57 25.22
N ASN A 161 -3.97 -21.41 26.34
CA ASN A 161 -3.60 -20.47 27.39
C ASN A 161 -3.28 -19.06 26.87
N LYS A 162 -4.15 -18.53 25.99
CA LYS A 162 -4.04 -17.17 25.43
C LYS A 162 -2.87 -16.93 24.48
N ASN A 163 -2.16 -17.99 24.09
CA ASN A 163 -1.00 -17.93 23.21
C ASN A 163 -1.09 -19.00 22.11
N GLY A 164 -0.60 -18.70 20.92
CA GLY A 164 -0.49 -19.67 19.84
C GLY A 164 -0.86 -19.06 18.49
N GLU A 165 -1.34 -19.90 17.59
CA GLU A 165 -1.55 -19.52 16.19
C GLU A 165 -2.91 -20.03 15.66
N ASN A 166 -3.48 -19.22 14.78
CA ASN A 166 -4.55 -19.67 13.89
C ASN A 166 -4.03 -19.73 12.46
N THR A 167 -4.47 -20.72 11.69
CA THR A 167 -4.13 -20.87 10.28
C THR A 167 -5.40 -20.94 9.44
N TYR A 168 -5.39 -20.19 8.33
CA TYR A 168 -6.47 -20.12 7.35
C TYR A 168 -5.92 -20.62 6.01
N THR A 169 -6.49 -21.72 5.51
CA THR A 169 -6.06 -22.34 4.26
C THR A 169 -7.22 -22.38 3.26
N PRO A 170 -7.08 -21.78 2.06
CA PRO A 170 -8.12 -21.82 1.03
C PRO A 170 -8.47 -23.25 0.64
N LYS A 171 -9.75 -23.49 0.35
CA LYS A 171 -10.23 -24.73 -0.26
C LYS A 171 -10.14 -24.65 -1.79
N ASP A 172 -10.18 -25.81 -2.46
CA ASP A 172 -10.28 -25.93 -3.92
C ASP A 172 -9.23 -25.16 -4.72
N ASN A 173 -8.01 -25.02 -4.16
CA ASN A 173 -6.92 -24.22 -4.75
C ASN A 173 -7.29 -22.74 -5.02
N LYS A 174 -8.32 -22.22 -4.32
CA LYS A 174 -8.67 -20.80 -4.38
C LYS A 174 -7.52 -19.96 -3.83
N LYS A 175 -7.47 -18.71 -4.28
CA LYS A 175 -6.48 -17.72 -3.86
C LYS A 175 -7.13 -16.68 -2.94
N ILE A 176 -6.42 -16.22 -1.92
CA ILE A 176 -6.84 -15.14 -1.03
C ILE A 176 -6.40 -13.82 -1.64
N ALA A 177 -7.34 -12.91 -1.85
CA ALA A 177 -7.05 -11.56 -2.33
C ALA A 177 -7.30 -10.47 -1.27
N LEU A 178 -7.85 -10.83 -0.12
CA LEU A 178 -8.19 -9.89 0.93
C LEU A 178 -8.08 -10.56 2.30
N VAL A 179 -7.38 -9.90 3.23
CA VAL A 179 -7.26 -10.31 4.63
C VAL A 179 -7.63 -9.11 5.49
N PHE A 180 -8.67 -9.29 6.31
CA PHE A 180 -9.24 -8.22 7.12
C PHE A 180 -9.74 -8.77 8.46
N SER A 181 -10.06 -7.89 9.40
CA SER A 181 -10.90 -8.24 10.55
C SER A 181 -12.17 -7.42 10.54
N LYS A 182 -13.29 -8.05 10.86
CA LYS A 182 -14.56 -7.36 11.14
C LYS A 182 -15.30 -8.06 12.26
N SER A 183 -15.65 -7.31 13.30
CA SER A 183 -16.64 -7.72 14.30
C SER A 183 -18.03 -7.19 13.93
N PHE A 184 -19.08 -7.77 14.52
CA PHE A 184 -20.49 -7.51 14.18
C PHE A 184 -20.85 -6.01 14.05
N LEU A 185 -20.32 -5.16 14.95
CA LEU A 185 -20.61 -3.72 14.97
C LEU A 185 -19.39 -2.83 14.65
N SER A 186 -18.24 -3.41 14.28
CA SER A 186 -17.04 -2.62 14.00
C SER A 186 -16.91 -2.26 12.53
N THR A 187 -16.20 -1.18 12.24
CA THR A 187 -15.59 -0.99 10.93
C THR A 187 -14.64 -2.16 10.65
N ALA A 188 -14.53 -2.53 9.38
CA ALA A 188 -13.57 -3.56 9.00
C ALA A 188 -12.17 -2.93 8.96
N GLN A 189 -11.19 -3.63 9.54
CA GLN A 189 -9.78 -3.27 9.46
C GLN A 189 -9.13 -4.12 8.37
N LEU A 190 -8.52 -3.47 7.40
CA LEU A 190 -7.73 -4.13 6.37
C LEU A 190 -6.34 -4.42 6.89
N PHE A 191 -5.85 -5.64 6.69
CA PHE A 191 -4.44 -5.97 6.95
C PHE A 191 -3.66 -6.16 5.65
N TRP A 192 -4.29 -6.79 4.65
CA TRP A 192 -3.64 -7.05 3.38
C TRP A 192 -4.65 -7.21 2.26
N LYS A 193 -4.25 -6.78 1.06
CA LYS A 193 -5.00 -6.94 -0.18
C LYS A 193 -4.05 -7.30 -1.31
N ALA A 194 -4.46 -8.22 -2.17
CA ALA A 194 -3.73 -8.55 -3.39
C ALA A 194 -3.61 -7.35 -4.33
N THR A 195 -2.43 -7.19 -4.90
CA THR A 195 -2.11 -6.19 -5.93
C THR A 195 -1.45 -6.86 -7.11
N GLY A 196 -1.80 -6.45 -8.33
CA GLY A 196 -1.31 -7.10 -9.55
C GLY A 196 -1.73 -8.56 -9.60
N ASN A 197 -0.75 -9.47 -9.67
CA ASN A 197 -0.96 -10.92 -9.74
C ASN A 197 -0.51 -11.67 -8.47
N TRP A 198 -0.16 -10.97 -7.40
CA TRP A 198 0.24 -11.58 -6.12
C TRP A 198 -0.96 -11.89 -5.25
N TYR A 199 -1.15 -13.16 -4.92
CA TYR A 199 -2.22 -13.63 -4.05
C TYR A 199 -1.68 -14.38 -2.86
N CYS A 200 -2.44 -14.41 -1.78
CA CYS A 200 -2.12 -15.20 -0.61
C CYS A 200 -2.69 -16.64 -0.76
N THR A 201 -1.92 -17.64 -0.33
CA THR A 201 -2.28 -19.05 -0.33
C THR A 201 -2.46 -19.61 1.09
N LYS A 202 -2.01 -18.86 2.10
CA LYS A 202 -2.21 -19.20 3.51
C LYS A 202 -2.04 -17.97 4.39
N VAL A 203 -2.94 -17.78 5.35
CA VAL A 203 -2.78 -16.78 6.43
C VAL A 203 -2.49 -17.51 7.73
N LYS A 204 -1.52 -17.03 8.49
CA LYS A 204 -1.33 -17.39 9.89
C LYS A 204 -1.42 -16.15 10.76
N THR A 205 -2.08 -16.26 11.90
CA THR A 205 -2.14 -15.19 12.91
C THR A 205 -1.51 -15.70 14.19
N THR A 206 -0.59 -14.95 14.79
CA THR A 206 -0.02 -15.28 16.10
C THR A 206 -0.67 -14.42 17.17
N ILE A 207 -1.14 -15.10 18.22
CA ILE A 207 -1.76 -14.52 19.39
C ILE A 207 -0.79 -14.64 20.57
N GLU A 208 -0.56 -13.54 21.27
CA GLU A 208 0.23 -13.49 22.50
C GLU A 208 -0.56 -12.75 23.58
N SER A 209 -0.79 -13.42 24.71
CA SER A 209 -1.59 -12.88 25.83
C SER A 209 -2.96 -12.32 25.40
N ASP A 210 -3.70 -13.07 24.59
CA ASP A 210 -4.99 -12.70 23.97
C ASP A 210 -4.93 -11.59 22.90
N ASN A 211 -3.74 -11.05 22.59
CA ASN A 211 -3.56 -10.02 21.58
C ASN A 211 -3.05 -10.60 20.27
N LEU A 212 -3.63 -10.15 19.16
CA LEU A 212 -3.08 -10.42 17.84
C LEU A 212 -1.81 -9.58 17.66
N VAL A 213 -0.66 -10.22 17.51
CA VAL A 213 0.64 -9.53 17.44
C VAL A 213 1.34 -9.65 16.09
N LYS A 214 0.98 -10.68 15.30
CA LYS A 214 1.61 -10.98 14.01
C LYS A 214 0.62 -11.62 13.04
N ILE A 215 0.73 -11.25 11.77
CA ILE A 215 0.05 -11.89 10.65
C ILE A 215 1.09 -12.30 9.63
N THR A 216 1.16 -13.58 9.29
CA THR A 216 2.05 -14.11 8.26
C THR A 216 1.22 -14.57 7.06
N LEU A 217 1.65 -14.18 5.86
CA LEU A 217 0.97 -14.44 4.60
C LEU A 217 1.93 -15.19 3.67
N ASP A 218 1.59 -16.42 3.32
CA ASP A 218 2.24 -17.11 2.21
C ASP A 218 1.64 -16.54 0.92
N THR A 219 2.45 -15.96 0.04
CA THR A 219 2.02 -15.28 -1.19
C THR A 219 2.67 -15.85 -2.43
N THR A 220 2.00 -15.74 -3.58
CA THR A 220 2.48 -16.22 -4.87
C THR A 220 1.89 -15.44 -6.04
N ASP A 221 2.69 -15.24 -7.09
CA ASP A 221 2.25 -14.77 -8.42
C ASP A 221 1.91 -15.94 -9.38
N GLY A 222 2.11 -17.19 -8.93
CA GLY A 222 1.99 -18.40 -9.74
C GLY A 222 3.33 -18.99 -10.18
N SER A 223 4.39 -18.19 -10.19
CA SER A 223 5.76 -18.61 -10.54
C SER A 223 6.65 -18.71 -9.30
N ASN A 224 6.45 -17.80 -8.37
CA ASN A 224 7.29 -17.61 -7.19
C ASN A 224 6.46 -17.60 -5.92
N THR A 225 7.10 -17.88 -4.79
CA THR A 225 6.48 -17.82 -3.49
C THR A 225 7.26 -16.88 -2.58
N SER A 226 6.57 -16.19 -1.69
CA SER A 226 7.17 -15.27 -0.74
C SER A 226 6.34 -15.19 0.53
N GLU A 227 7.00 -14.94 1.65
CA GLU A 227 6.34 -14.73 2.93
C GLU A 227 6.27 -13.23 3.22
N VAL A 228 5.09 -12.75 3.60
CA VAL A 228 4.87 -11.39 4.10
C VAL A 228 4.50 -11.51 5.57
N VAL A 229 5.25 -10.83 6.43
CA VAL A 229 4.96 -10.78 7.85
C VAL A 229 4.55 -9.36 8.20
N LEU A 230 3.41 -9.21 8.86
CA LEU A 230 2.92 -7.96 9.42
C LEU A 230 2.96 -8.05 10.93
N ILE A 231 3.40 -6.98 11.58
CA ILE A 231 3.47 -6.84 13.03
C ILE A 231 2.65 -5.63 13.49
N ASP A 232 2.07 -5.74 14.68
CA ASP A 232 1.37 -4.62 15.32
C ASP A 232 2.39 -3.60 15.84
N GLN A 233 2.25 -2.35 15.43
CA GLN A 233 3.04 -1.23 15.97
C GLN A 233 2.32 -0.49 17.10
N GLY A 234 1.09 -0.88 17.43
CA GLY A 234 0.20 -0.18 18.36
C GLY A 234 -0.83 0.68 17.61
N ASP A 235 -1.85 1.14 18.33
CA ASP A 235 -2.94 1.97 17.79
C ASP A 235 -3.67 1.36 16.56
N GLY A 236 -3.59 0.03 16.38
CA GLY A 236 -4.16 -0.65 15.23
C GLY A 236 -3.37 -0.48 13.93
N ILE A 237 -2.12 -0.03 14.01
CA ILE A 237 -1.21 0.13 12.88
C ILE A 237 -0.45 -1.18 12.66
N TRP A 238 -0.65 -1.76 11.47
CA TRP A 238 0.01 -3.00 11.05
C TRP A 238 1.00 -2.70 9.94
N ILE A 239 2.26 -3.05 10.17
CA ILE A 239 3.36 -2.77 9.24
C ILE A 239 4.15 -4.05 8.95
N PRO A 240 4.88 -4.10 7.82
CA PRO A 240 5.80 -5.19 7.55
C PRO A 240 6.81 -5.41 8.69
N ASP A 241 7.15 -6.67 8.95
CA ASP A 241 8.18 -7.02 9.92
C ASP A 241 9.49 -6.31 9.58
N LYS A 242 10.25 -5.94 10.63
CA LYS A 242 11.50 -5.17 10.52
C LYS A 242 11.34 -3.76 9.92
N THR A 243 10.15 -3.18 10.02
CA THR A 243 9.92 -1.79 9.58
C THR A 243 9.35 -0.93 10.70
N VAL A 244 9.28 0.39 10.47
CA VAL A 244 8.76 1.40 11.39
C VAL A 244 7.96 2.44 10.63
N TYR A 245 6.68 2.63 10.98
CA TYR A 245 5.97 3.86 10.65
C TYR A 245 6.24 4.90 11.75
N LEU A 246 6.75 6.06 11.35
CA LEU A 246 7.11 7.13 12.25
C LEU A 246 6.13 8.29 12.14
N ASP A 247 5.49 8.63 13.26
CA ASP A 247 4.74 9.88 13.43
C ASP A 247 5.58 10.86 14.26
N ILE A 248 6.09 11.90 13.61
CA ILE A 248 6.97 12.89 14.23
C ILE A 248 6.22 13.90 15.10
N GLU A 249 4.88 13.97 15.03
CA GLU A 249 4.07 14.86 15.86
C GLU A 249 4.06 14.39 17.32
N LYS A 250 4.06 13.06 17.54
CA LYS A 250 4.02 12.45 18.88
C LYS A 250 5.27 12.72 19.76
N LYS A 251 6.38 13.16 19.16
CA LYS A 251 7.67 13.49 19.83
C LYS A 251 8.05 12.52 20.97
N GLY A 252 8.62 11.37 20.63
CA GLY A 252 9.06 10.38 21.61
C GLY A 252 9.44 9.06 20.99
N ASN A 253 9.89 8.07 21.78
CA ASN A 253 10.24 6.76 21.22
C ASN A 253 9.06 6.13 20.49
N ALA A 254 9.32 5.58 19.30
CA ALA A 254 8.38 4.71 18.61
C ALA A 254 8.80 3.26 18.79
N LYS A 255 7.87 2.31 18.62
CA LYS A 255 8.23 0.88 18.68
C LYS A 255 9.33 0.59 17.65
N ASN A 256 10.43 -0.02 18.09
CA ASN A 256 11.63 -0.32 17.30
C ASN A 256 12.37 0.90 16.72
N CYS A 257 12.16 2.11 17.27
CA CYS A 257 12.87 3.31 16.85
C CYS A 257 13.16 4.24 18.03
N LYS A 258 14.43 4.54 18.23
CA LYS A 258 14.92 5.39 19.33
C LYS A 258 14.75 6.85 18.97
N TYR A 259 14.33 7.64 19.95
CA TYR A 259 14.25 9.09 19.89
C TYR A 259 15.32 9.72 20.78
N SER A 260 16.03 10.71 20.25
CA SER A 260 16.92 11.59 21.01
C SER A 260 16.70 13.04 20.61
N ALA A 261 16.85 13.97 21.54
CA ALA A 261 16.62 15.38 21.27
C ALA A 261 17.56 16.28 22.08
N GLU A 262 17.98 17.36 21.43
CA GLU A 262 18.76 18.45 21.99
C GLU A 262 17.99 19.75 21.71
N ILE A 263 16.99 20.04 22.54
CA ILE A 263 16.10 21.20 22.40
C ILE A 263 16.26 22.10 23.61
N THR A 264 16.73 23.33 23.40
CA THR A 264 16.88 24.37 24.43
C THR A 264 16.10 25.61 24.01
N ASN A 265 15.31 26.20 24.91
CA ASN A 265 14.52 27.40 24.63
C ASN A 265 13.67 27.28 23.34
N LYS A 266 12.98 26.14 23.17
CA LYS A 266 12.10 25.84 22.01
C LYS A 266 12.82 25.76 20.66
N ASN A 267 14.15 25.69 20.65
CA ASN A 267 14.96 25.58 19.44
C ASN A 267 15.94 24.41 19.60
N GLY A 268 16.25 23.71 18.51
CA GLY A 268 17.22 22.63 18.54
C GLY A 268 16.97 21.59 17.47
N SER A 269 17.32 20.34 17.77
CA SER A 269 17.09 19.22 16.87
C SER A 269 16.72 17.95 17.61
N TYR A 270 16.09 17.04 16.88
CA TYR A 270 15.85 15.68 17.34
C TYR A 270 16.21 14.68 16.26
N THR A 271 16.41 13.43 16.68
CA THR A 271 16.75 12.31 15.82
C THR A 271 15.87 11.12 16.15
N TYR A 272 15.41 10.45 15.10
CA TYR A 272 14.85 9.11 15.13
C TYR A 272 15.80 8.15 14.43
N GLU A 273 16.19 7.09 15.14
CA GLU A 273 17.08 6.05 14.64
C GLU A 273 16.47 4.67 14.93
N PRO A 274 16.08 3.90 13.89
CA PRO A 274 15.60 2.54 14.05
C PRO A 274 16.61 1.70 14.84
N ILE A 275 16.10 0.74 15.62
CA ILE A 275 16.99 -0.27 16.19
C ILE A 275 17.62 -1.09 15.05
N LYS A 276 18.71 -1.81 15.36
CA LYS A 276 19.41 -2.62 14.37
C LYS A 276 18.45 -3.55 13.61
N ASP A 277 18.64 -3.63 12.29
CA ASP A 277 17.85 -4.45 11.35
C ASP A 277 16.41 -3.97 11.14
N PHE A 278 16.05 -2.76 11.59
CA PHE A 278 14.79 -2.09 11.26
C PHE A 278 15.00 -0.91 10.32
N ASP A 279 14.00 -0.64 9.49
CA ASP A 279 13.98 0.50 8.57
C ASP A 279 12.72 1.34 8.73
N ILE A 280 12.86 2.66 8.61
CA ILE A 280 11.74 3.59 8.51
C ILE A 280 11.24 3.57 7.07
N ILE A 281 9.94 3.41 6.97
CA ILE A 281 9.23 3.12 5.73
C ILE A 281 8.16 4.16 5.43
N LYS A 282 7.80 4.96 6.44
CA LYS A 282 6.85 6.04 6.34
C LYS A 282 7.14 7.02 7.46
N VAL A 283 7.08 8.30 7.13
CA VAL A 283 7.23 9.44 8.04
C VAL A 283 6.01 10.32 7.85
N SER A 284 5.29 10.63 8.92
CA SER A 284 4.19 11.58 8.93
C SER A 284 4.32 12.56 10.08
N GLU A 285 3.67 13.72 9.95
CA GLU A 285 3.38 14.64 11.03
C GLU A 285 1.86 14.63 11.24
N GLY A 286 1.40 13.84 12.23
CA GLY A 286 -0.01 13.55 12.40
C GLY A 286 -0.57 12.80 11.19
N ASP A 287 -1.62 13.36 10.57
CA ASP A 287 -2.28 12.82 9.37
C ASP A 287 -1.55 13.15 8.05
N LYS A 288 -0.56 14.05 8.08
CA LYS A 288 0.18 14.46 6.89
C LYS A 288 1.36 13.56 6.63
N VAL A 289 1.32 12.81 5.53
CA VAL A 289 2.47 12.02 5.07
C VAL A 289 3.56 12.97 4.56
N VAL A 290 4.75 12.88 5.16
CA VAL A 290 5.96 13.62 4.74
C VAL A 290 6.68 12.82 3.65
N TRP A 291 6.85 11.53 3.91
CA TRP A 291 7.55 10.60 3.04
C TRP A 291 7.06 9.18 3.28
N GLU A 292 7.02 8.39 2.21
CA GLU A 292 6.70 6.97 2.26
C GLU A 292 7.65 6.23 1.29
N SER A 293 8.09 5.04 1.70
CA SER A 293 9.02 4.23 0.92
C SER A 293 8.39 3.84 -0.41
N THR A 294 9.14 4.09 -1.48
CA THR A 294 8.79 3.64 -2.83
C THR A 294 9.90 2.73 -3.33
N GLY A 295 9.58 1.45 -3.55
CA GLY A 295 10.54 0.48 -4.10
C GLY A 295 11.53 -0.02 -3.05
N ASP A 296 12.81 0.17 -3.31
CA ASP A 296 13.95 -0.33 -2.54
C ASP A 296 14.62 0.74 -1.67
N LEU A 297 14.02 1.93 -1.58
CA LEU A 297 14.55 3.03 -0.80
C LEU A 297 14.03 2.99 0.64
N PHE A 298 14.93 2.71 1.58
CA PHE A 298 14.61 2.58 3.00
C PHE A 298 15.22 3.73 3.81
N CYS A 299 14.44 4.37 4.67
CA CYS A 299 14.94 5.43 5.54
C CYS A 299 15.59 4.80 6.78
N THR A 300 16.83 5.21 7.04
CA THR A 300 17.66 4.70 8.14
C THR A 300 17.78 5.68 9.29
N LYS A 301 17.43 6.95 9.07
CA LYS A 301 17.49 8.00 10.08
C LYS A 301 16.63 9.20 9.68
N VAL A 302 15.92 9.77 10.64
CA VAL A 302 15.18 11.03 10.47
C VAL A 302 15.74 12.04 11.46
N THR A 303 16.19 13.19 10.99
CA THR A 303 16.63 14.31 11.83
C THR A 303 15.69 15.49 11.61
N GLY A 304 15.10 16.02 12.68
CA GLY A 304 14.24 17.19 12.62
C GLY A 304 14.88 18.42 13.25
N LYS A 305 14.73 19.57 12.61
CA LYS A 305 15.06 20.89 13.17
C LYS A 305 13.81 21.47 13.82
N VAL A 306 13.95 21.95 15.04
CA VAL A 306 12.87 22.59 15.79
C VAL A 306 13.20 24.07 15.96
N GLU A 307 12.25 24.92 15.60
CA GLU A 307 12.33 26.37 15.78
C GLU A 307 11.01 26.88 16.36
N SER A 308 11.08 27.63 17.45
CA SER A 308 9.89 28.12 18.17
C SER A 308 8.85 27.01 18.45
N ASP A 309 9.32 25.84 18.90
CA ASP A 309 8.51 24.66 19.27
C ASP A 309 7.84 23.95 18.09
N LYS A 310 8.20 24.32 16.85
CA LYS A 310 7.69 23.70 15.62
C LYS A 310 8.81 23.01 14.87
N THR A 311 8.49 21.87 14.25
CA THR A 311 9.44 21.23 13.35
C THR A 311 9.41 21.98 12.02
N THR A 312 10.52 22.61 11.64
CA THR A 312 10.55 23.43 10.41
C THR A 312 11.23 22.71 9.25
N ARG A 313 12.09 21.73 9.55
CA ARG A 313 12.87 21.00 8.55
C ARG A 313 13.10 19.57 8.98
N LEU A 314 13.08 18.65 8.01
CA LEU A 314 13.46 17.25 8.18
C LEU A 314 14.58 16.90 7.23
N ARG A 315 15.50 16.05 7.69
CA ARG A 315 16.47 15.35 6.86
C ARG A 315 16.25 13.86 7.04
N LEU A 316 16.01 13.16 5.95
CA LEU A 316 15.89 11.71 5.91
C LEU A 316 17.15 11.15 5.25
N ASP A 317 17.86 10.27 5.95
CA ASP A 317 18.96 9.51 5.37
C ASP A 317 18.45 8.13 4.94
N PHE A 318 18.80 7.70 3.73
CA PHE A 318 18.33 6.48 3.10
C PHE A 318 19.44 5.52 2.73
N LYS A 319 19.06 4.25 2.53
CA LYS A 319 19.83 3.24 1.82
C LYS A 319 18.96 2.66 0.68
N ASP A 320 19.54 2.44 -0.49
CA ASP A 320 18.92 1.65 -1.56
C ASP A 320 19.27 0.16 -1.42
N SER A 321 18.81 -0.70 -2.36
CA SER A 321 19.11 -2.14 -2.30
C SER A 321 20.60 -2.47 -2.43
N ASP A 322 21.39 -1.58 -3.03
CA ASP A 322 22.84 -1.72 -3.21
C ASP A 322 23.62 -1.17 -2.00
N GLY A 323 22.92 -0.63 -1.00
CA GLY A 323 23.51 -0.03 0.19
C GLY A 323 24.08 1.37 -0.05
N LYS A 324 23.80 1.99 -1.19
CA LYS A 324 24.19 3.37 -1.48
C LYS A 324 23.42 4.30 -0.54
N LYS A 325 24.16 5.21 0.07
CA LYS A 325 23.58 6.21 0.97
C LYS A 325 23.10 7.41 0.18
N LEU A 326 21.88 7.83 0.48
CA LEU A 326 21.25 9.03 -0.07
C LEU A 326 20.67 9.83 1.09
N ASN A 327 20.42 11.12 0.88
CA ASN A 327 19.62 11.89 1.83
C ASN A 327 18.71 12.84 1.08
N ARG A 328 17.57 13.14 1.68
CA ARG A 328 16.61 14.14 1.19
C ARG A 328 16.24 15.06 2.34
N VAL A 329 15.95 16.30 1.98
CA VAL A 329 15.54 17.33 2.93
C VAL A 329 14.11 17.71 2.62
N PHE A 330 13.30 17.84 3.67
CA PHE A 330 11.93 18.32 3.57
C PHE A 330 11.77 19.59 4.39
N CYS A 331 11.05 20.57 3.86
CA CYS A 331 10.74 21.83 4.52
C CYS A 331 9.23 22.08 4.43
N ILE A 332 8.71 22.93 5.32
CA ILE A 332 7.30 23.34 5.27
C ILE A 332 7.16 24.52 4.32
N TYR A 333 6.30 24.39 3.31
CA TYR A 333 5.88 25.48 2.43
C TYR A 333 4.35 25.52 2.38
N GLU A 334 3.76 26.67 2.68
CA GLU A 334 2.30 26.86 2.75
C GLU A 334 1.57 25.79 3.60
N GLY A 335 2.21 25.33 4.68
CA GLY A 335 1.65 24.34 5.60
C GLY A 335 1.74 22.88 5.14
N ASN A 336 2.45 22.61 4.03
CA ASN A 336 2.71 21.27 3.50
C ASN A 336 4.21 20.96 3.49
N TRP A 337 4.54 19.69 3.69
CA TRP A 337 5.92 19.22 3.53
C TRP A 337 6.27 19.10 2.06
N ILE A 338 7.35 19.75 1.64
CA ILE A 338 7.90 19.67 0.30
C ILE A 338 9.35 19.19 0.34
N GLU A 339 9.76 18.37 -0.62
CA GLU A 339 11.17 17.99 -0.79
C GLU A 339 11.95 19.21 -1.32
N GLY A 340 12.95 19.66 -0.56
CA GLY A 340 13.81 20.76 -0.93
C GLY A 340 15.02 20.32 -1.74
N THR A 341 15.51 21.18 -2.64
CA THR A 341 16.83 20.99 -3.29
C THR A 341 17.96 21.42 -2.34
N PRO A 342 19.15 20.80 -2.42
CA PRO A 342 20.31 21.15 -1.59
C PRO A 342 20.68 22.64 -1.62
N ASP A 343 20.33 23.36 -2.69
CA ASP A 343 20.69 24.76 -2.93
C ASP A 343 19.69 25.78 -2.37
N ASN A 344 18.49 25.36 -1.97
CA ASN A 344 17.47 26.23 -1.36
C ASN A 344 17.46 26.11 0.17
N ASN A 345 18.65 26.24 0.79
CA ASN A 345 18.80 26.26 2.25
C ASN A 345 18.31 27.55 2.94
N ASN A 346 17.71 28.48 2.19
CA ASN A 346 17.24 29.79 2.67
C ASN A 346 15.72 30.00 2.53
N LEU A 347 14.93 28.93 2.39
CA LEU A 347 13.48 28.99 2.61
C LEU A 347 13.15 28.62 4.05
#